data_AF-A0A365PA95-F1
#
_entry.id   AF-A0A365PA95-F1
#
_cell.length_a   1.000
_cell.length_b   1.000
_cell.length_c   1.000
_cell.angle_alpha   90.00
_cell.angle_beta   90.00
_cell.angle_gamma   90.00
#
_symmetry.space_group_name_H-M   'P 1'
#
loop_
_entity.id
_entity.type
_entity.pdbx_description
1 polymer ?
#
loop_
_entity_poly.entity_id
_entity_poly.type
_entity_poly.pdbx_seq_one_letter_code
_entity_poly.pdbx_strand_id
1 'polypeptide(L)'
;MFPWLITDETLYVRLTPQNGLRRIRNGEPELQVIRGGWVVKLARAKKVRRLIVLNPDGTIRRVLRVSLAHHAYESSSPEKRPQPRAWFDIRDDHQAASLIGTRSPVIPARNPVKYG
;
A
#
# COMPACT_ATOMS: atom_id res chain seq x y z
N MET A 1 8.99 13.17 20.53
CA MET A 1 8.09 12.01 20.46
C MET A 1 6.70 12.56 20.16
N PHE A 2 6.14 12.30 18.98
CA PHE A 2 4.95 13.01 18.52
C PHE A 2 3.64 12.26 18.87
N PRO A 3 2.64 12.92 19.47
CA PRO A 3 1.46 12.28 20.07
C PRO A 3 0.42 11.71 19.07
N TRP A 4 0.66 11.80 17.76
CA TRP A 4 -0.22 11.29 16.69
C TRP A 4 0.16 9.89 16.17
N LEU A 5 1.13 9.23 16.80
CA LEU A 5 1.63 7.91 16.38
C LEU A 5 0.77 6.70 16.85
N ILE A 6 -0.32 6.92 17.60
CA ILE A 6 -1.02 5.82 18.31
C ILE A 6 -2.20 5.20 17.51
N THR A 7 -2.65 5.79 16.39
CA THR A 7 -3.82 5.26 15.64
C THR A 7 -3.64 5.07 14.15
N ASP A 8 -2.58 5.62 13.56
CA ASP A 8 -2.44 5.73 12.11
C ASP A 8 -1.45 4.71 11.58
N GLU A 9 -1.96 3.71 10.87
CA GLU A 9 -1.14 2.68 10.25
C GLU A 9 -0.62 3.15 8.88
N THR A 10 0.66 2.85 8.63
CA THR A 10 1.30 3.04 7.33
C THR A 10 1.57 1.67 6.71
N LEU A 11 1.12 1.45 5.47
CA LEU A 11 1.49 0.25 4.72
C LEU A 11 2.61 0.55 3.75
N TYR A 12 3.57 -0.36 3.67
CA TYR A 12 4.65 -0.30 2.69
C TYR A 12 4.27 -1.14 1.47
N VAL A 13 4.21 -0.49 0.31
CA VAL A 13 3.82 -1.08 -0.96
C VAL A 13 5.07 -1.37 -1.77
N ARG A 14 5.34 -2.67 -1.98
CA ARG A 14 6.38 -3.13 -2.90
C ARG A 14 5.71 -3.66 -4.17
N LEU A 15 5.96 -2.99 -5.28
CA LEU A 15 5.50 -3.44 -6.59
C LEU A 15 6.45 -4.52 -7.14
N THR A 16 5.91 -5.71 -7.37
CA THR A 16 6.55 -6.87 -7.97
C THR A 16 5.87 -7.21 -9.30
N PRO A 17 6.51 -7.98 -10.18
CA PRO A 17 5.86 -8.47 -11.41
C PRO A 17 4.51 -9.15 -11.17
N GLN A 18 4.36 -9.84 -10.03
CA GLN A 18 3.16 -10.59 -9.66
C GLN A 18 2.03 -9.74 -9.05
N ASN A 19 2.31 -8.53 -8.54
CA ASN A 19 1.33 -7.73 -7.80
C ASN A 19 1.04 -6.35 -8.41
N GLY A 20 1.61 -6.02 -9.58
CA GLY A 20 1.29 -4.78 -10.28
C GLY A 20 2.34 -4.27 -11.26
N LEU A 21 3.62 -4.63 -11.09
CA LEU A 21 4.69 -4.08 -11.93
C LEU A 21 4.54 -4.44 -13.41
N ARG A 22 4.03 -5.65 -13.72
CA ARG A 22 3.73 -6.05 -15.11
C ARG A 22 2.59 -5.21 -15.71
N ARG A 23 1.56 -4.87 -14.92
CA ARG A 23 0.44 -4.03 -15.37
C ARG A 23 0.91 -2.62 -15.69
N ILE A 24 1.75 -2.05 -14.82
CA ILE A 24 2.35 -0.73 -15.03
C ILE A 24 3.23 -0.72 -16.30
N ARG A 25 4.08 -1.75 -16.47
CA ARG A 25 4.89 -1.91 -17.69
C ARG A 25 4.05 -2.04 -18.96
N ASN A 26 2.84 -2.60 -18.85
CA ASN A 26 1.89 -2.72 -19.95
C ASN A 26 1.06 -1.45 -20.17
N GLY A 27 1.40 -0.33 -19.53
CA GLY A 27 0.76 0.97 -19.75
C GLY A 27 -0.34 1.34 -18.77
N GLU A 28 -0.63 0.51 -17.76
CA GLU A 28 -1.61 0.88 -16.75
C GLU A 28 -1.06 1.97 -15.82
N PRO A 29 -1.83 3.04 -15.52
CA PRO A 29 -1.37 4.07 -14.60
C PRO A 29 -1.06 3.49 -13.21
N GLU A 30 0.12 3.80 -12.68
CA GLU A 30 0.58 3.28 -11.40
C GLU A 30 -0.39 3.53 -10.24
N LEU A 31 -1.00 4.71 -10.19
CA LEU A 31 -1.99 5.04 -9.16
C LEU A 31 -3.23 4.13 -9.24
N GLN A 32 -3.63 3.69 -10.44
CA GLN A 32 -4.74 2.75 -10.59
C GLN A 32 -4.35 1.36 -10.08
N VAL A 33 -3.11 0.95 -10.34
CA VAL A 33 -2.57 -0.30 -9.81
C VAL A 33 -2.47 -0.27 -8.28
N ILE A 34 -2.05 0.85 -7.69
CA ILE A 34 -1.96 1.01 -6.23
C ILE A 34 -3.33 1.11 -5.57
N ARG A 35 -4.35 1.66 -6.24
CA ARG A 35 -5.75 1.66 -5.75
C ARG A 35 -6.37 0.26 -5.70
N GLY A 36 -5.75 -0.73 -6.34
CA GLY A 36 -6.23 -2.11 -6.45
C GLY A 36 -6.47 -2.80 -5.10
N GLY A 37 -7.22 -3.90 -5.12
CA GLY A 37 -7.66 -4.60 -3.92
C GLY A 37 -6.53 -5.29 -3.17
N TRP A 38 -6.10 -4.70 -2.07
CA TRP A 38 -5.05 -5.20 -1.18
C TRP A 38 -5.59 -6.28 -0.26
N VAL A 39 -4.87 -7.39 -0.11
CA VAL A 39 -5.22 -8.40 0.89
C VAL A 39 -4.91 -7.85 2.29
N VAL A 40 -5.95 -7.41 3.00
CA VAL A 40 -5.84 -6.80 4.32
C VAL A 40 -7.14 -6.98 5.10
N LYS A 41 -7.03 -7.32 6.38
CA LYS A 41 -8.20 -7.43 7.27
C LYS A 41 -8.89 -6.07 7.41
N LEU A 42 -10.22 -6.04 7.41
CA LEU A 42 -11.00 -4.80 7.51
C LEU A 42 -10.62 -3.93 8.72
N ALA A 43 -10.49 -4.54 9.90
CA ALA A 43 -10.11 -3.82 11.13
C ALA A 43 -8.76 -3.11 11.01
N ARG A 44 -7.84 -3.66 10.19
CA ARG A 44 -6.56 -3.06 9.86
C ARG A 44 -6.73 -1.97 8.80
N ALA A 45 -7.46 -2.26 7.73
CA ALA A 45 -7.72 -1.32 6.63
C ALA A 45 -8.32 0.02 7.11
N LYS A 46 -9.22 -0.02 8.12
CA LYS A 46 -9.80 1.19 8.73
C LYS A 46 -8.79 2.12 9.42
N LYS A 47 -7.62 1.60 9.81
CA LYS A 47 -6.55 2.34 10.49
C LYS A 47 -5.49 2.86 9.53
N VAL A 48 -5.50 2.41 8.27
CA VAL A 48 -4.48 2.80 7.29
C VAL A 48 -4.73 4.24 6.86
N ARG A 49 -3.73 5.10 7.05
CA ARG A 49 -3.77 6.51 6.63
C ARG A 49 -2.72 6.85 5.58
N ARG A 50 -1.68 6.03 5.45
CA ARG A 50 -0.62 6.23 4.45
C ARG A 50 -0.22 4.94 3.75
N LEU A 51 0.14 5.08 2.47
CA LEU A 51 0.88 4.06 1.72
C LEU A 51 2.25 4.65 1.33
N ILE A 52 3.31 3.90 1.57
CA ILE A 52 4.66 4.23 1.13
C ILE A 52 5.05 3.26 0.02
N VAL A 53 5.18 3.76 -1.20
CA VAL A 53 5.58 2.97 -2.37
C VAL A 53 7.10 2.94 -2.44
N LEU A 54 7.66 1.75 -2.53
CA LEU A 54 9.12 1.54 -2.57
C LEU A 54 9.60 1.14 -3.96
N ASN A 55 10.79 1.60 -4.31
CA ASN A 55 11.58 1.06 -5.41
C ASN A 55 12.11 -0.35 -5.06
N PRO A 56 12.55 -1.14 -6.06
CA PRO A 56 13.13 -2.46 -5.82
C PRO A 56 14.36 -2.46 -4.89
N ASP A 57 15.12 -1.36 -4.88
CA ASP A 57 16.30 -1.14 -4.02
C ASP A 57 15.95 -0.71 -2.58
N GLY A 58 14.66 -0.52 -2.28
CA GLY A 58 14.16 -0.11 -0.97
C GLY A 58 14.13 1.39 -0.73
N THR A 59 14.44 2.23 -1.72
CA THR A 59 14.24 3.68 -1.63
C THR A 59 12.75 4.04 -1.74
N ILE A 60 12.35 5.12 -1.08
CA ILE A 60 10.97 5.63 -1.12
C ILE A 60 10.73 6.27 -2.48
N ARG A 61 9.75 5.75 -3.21
CA ARG A 61 9.34 6.28 -4.51
C ARG A 61 8.18 7.26 -4.39
N ARG A 62 7.22 6.97 -3.52
CA ARG A 62 6.03 7.80 -3.31
C ARG A 62 5.50 7.64 -1.89
N VAL A 63 4.90 8.71 -1.37
CA VAL A 63 4.14 8.69 -0.13
C VAL A 63 2.74 9.19 -0.44
N LEU A 64 1.74 8.38 -0.10
CA LEU A 64 0.34 8.62 -0.41
C LEU A 64 -0.45 8.69 0.88
N ARG A 65 -1.36 9.66 1.00
CA ARG A 65 -2.44 9.60 1.98
C ARG A 65 -3.58 8.77 1.44
N VAL A 66 -4.20 8.01 2.32
CA VAL A 66 -5.28 7.11 1.94
C VAL A 66 -6.47 7.12 2.87
N SER A 67 -7.62 6.77 2.30
CA SER A 67 -8.85 6.43 3.01
C SER A 67 -9.43 5.15 2.44
N LEU A 68 -10.05 4.33 3.28
CA LEU A 68 -10.75 3.13 2.85
C LEU A 68 -11.92 3.50 1.93
N ALA A 69 -11.85 3.09 0.67
CA ALA A 69 -12.91 3.33 -0.32
C ALA A 69 -13.90 2.16 -0.35
N HIS A 70 -13.39 0.93 -0.38
CA HIS A 70 -14.21 -0.28 -0.47
C HIS A 70 -13.52 -1.46 0.22
N HIS A 71 -14.31 -2.47 0.61
CA HIS A 71 -13.79 -3.74 1.10
C HIS A 71 -14.75 -4.88 0.72
N ALA A 72 -14.18 -6.06 0.47
CA ALA A 72 -14.92 -7.25 0.08
C ALA A 72 -14.13 -8.51 0.45
N TYR A 73 -14.78 -9.67 0.40
CA TYR A 73 -14.11 -10.96 0.46
C TYR A 73 -14.07 -11.54 -0.95
N GLU A 74 -12.89 -11.55 -1.56
CA GLU A 74 -12.73 -12.01 -2.94
C GLU A 74 -11.73 -13.16 -3.01
N SER A 75 -12.06 -14.15 -3.85
CA SER A 75 -11.11 -15.17 -4.22
C SER A 75 -10.40 -14.81 -5.53
N SER A 76 -9.11 -15.16 -5.63
CA SER A 76 -8.38 -15.03 -6.90
C SER A 76 -8.74 -16.12 -7.92
N SER A 77 -9.39 -17.22 -7.48
CA SER A 77 -9.88 -18.29 -8.34
C SER A 77 -10.99 -19.11 -7.64
N PRO A 78 -11.89 -19.79 -8.36
CA PRO A 78 -13.04 -20.48 -7.77
C PRO A 78 -12.66 -21.48 -6.67
N GLU A 79 -11.55 -22.20 -6.83
CA GLU A 79 -11.07 -23.19 -5.85
C GLU A 79 -10.40 -22.61 -4.60
N LYS A 80 -10.10 -21.30 -4.56
CA LYS A 80 -9.43 -20.66 -3.41
C LYS A 80 -10.44 -20.05 -2.43
N ARG A 81 -10.08 -20.07 -1.14
CA ARG A 81 -10.88 -19.40 -0.11
C ARG A 81 -10.85 -17.88 -0.33
N PRO A 82 -12.00 -17.20 -0.29
CA PRO A 82 -12.07 -15.74 -0.35
C PRO A 82 -11.21 -15.10 0.73
N GLN A 83 -10.46 -14.06 0.36
CA GLN A 83 -9.62 -13.29 1.27
C GLN A 83 -10.18 -11.88 1.43
N PRO A 84 -10.06 -11.26 2.62
CA PRO A 84 -10.47 -9.89 2.81
C PRO A 84 -9.58 -8.97 1.97
N ARG A 85 -10.20 -8.19 1.09
CA ARG A 85 -9.57 -7.18 0.27
C ARG A 85 -10.07 -5.79 0.64
N ALA A 86 -9.19 -4.80 0.55
CA ALA A 86 -9.53 -3.40 0.69
C ALA A 86 -8.98 -2.58 -0.47
N TRP A 87 -9.77 -1.63 -0.92
CA TRP A 87 -9.41 -0.63 -1.92
C TRP A 87 -9.35 0.71 -1.22
N PHE A 88 -8.34 1.49 -1.58
CA PHE A 88 -8.09 2.78 -0.97
C PHE A 88 -8.24 3.88 -2.01
N ASP A 89 -8.90 4.97 -1.63
CA ASP A 89 -8.70 6.24 -2.30
C ASP A 89 -7.32 6.75 -1.91
N ILE A 90 -6.56 7.20 -2.91
CA ILE A 90 -5.18 7.65 -2.72
C ILE A 90 -4.99 9.05 -3.29
N ARG A 91 -4.18 9.84 -2.59
CA ARG A 91 -3.69 11.17 -2.98
C ARG A 91 -2.25 11.33 -2.54
N ASP A 92 -1.48 12.16 -3.23
CA ASP A 92 -0.09 12.44 -2.83
C ASP A 92 -0.04 13.12 -1.46
N ASP A 93 0.89 12.67 -0.61
CA ASP A 93 1.17 13.32 0.67
C ASP A 93 2.29 14.35 0.48
N HIS A 94 1.93 15.55 0.04
CA HIS A 94 2.89 16.62 -0.23
C HIS A 94 3.74 16.99 1.00
N GLN A 95 3.23 16.78 2.22
CA GLN A 95 3.99 17.01 3.45
C GLN A 95 5.13 16.00 3.66
N ALA A 96 5.04 14.83 3.01
CA ALA A 96 6.03 13.77 3.09
C ALA A 96 6.88 13.66 1.80
N ALA A 97 6.79 14.63 0.90
CA ALA A 97 7.52 14.62 -0.37
C ALA A 97 9.05 14.61 -0.17
N SER A 98 9.56 15.20 0.92
CA SER A 98 10.98 15.21 1.27
C SER A 98 11.56 13.82 1.58
N LEU A 99 10.70 12.83 1.83
CA LEU A 99 11.13 11.44 2.06
C LEU A 99 11.40 10.70 0.75
N ILE A 100 10.94 11.20 -0.39
CA ILE A 100 11.14 10.56 -1.70
C ILE A 100 12.64 10.55 -2.03
N GLY A 101 13.14 9.41 -2.51
CA GLY A 101 14.55 9.17 -2.80
C GLY A 101 15.37 8.70 -1.60
N THR A 102 14.86 8.85 -0.38
CA THR A 102 15.53 8.33 0.83
C THR A 102 15.34 6.83 0.98
N ARG A 103 16.25 6.16 1.71
CA ARG A 103 16.09 4.74 2.03
C ARG A 103 14.97 4.55 3.04
N SER A 104 14.04 3.63 2.76
CA SER A 104 13.04 3.24 3.75
C SER A 104 13.74 2.68 4.99
N PRO A 105 13.35 3.12 6.21
CA PRO A 105 13.86 2.53 7.45
C PRO A 105 13.38 1.08 7.65
N VAL A 106 12.49 0.62 6.77
CA VAL A 106 11.83 -0.68 6.80
C VAL A 106 12.40 -1.55 5.68
N ILE A 107 12.92 -2.73 6.04
CA ILE A 107 13.21 -3.78 5.06
C ILE A 107 11.88 -4.37 4.60
N PRO A 108 11.47 -4.20 3.33
CA PRO A 108 10.17 -4.67 2.87
C PRO A 108 10.15 -6.20 2.82
N ALA A 109 9.53 -6.84 3.82
CA ALA A 109 9.16 -8.24 3.74
C ALA A 109 8.15 -8.46 2.60
N ARG A 110 7.92 -9.72 2.20
CA ARG A 110 7.09 -10.13 1.04
C ARG A 110 5.63 -9.62 1.04
N ASN A 111 5.14 -9.09 2.17
CA ASN A 111 3.79 -8.56 2.36
C ASN A 111 3.86 -7.12 2.88
N PRO A 112 2.80 -6.30 2.74
CA PRO A 112 2.77 -4.95 3.31
C PRO A 112 3.07 -4.99 4.81
N VAL A 113 4.30 -4.57 5.14
CA VAL A 113 4.87 -4.61 6.48
C VAL A 113 4.10 -3.63 7.36
N LYS A 114 3.75 -4.12 8.56
CA LYS A 114 3.09 -3.37 9.64
C LYS A 114 4.10 -2.43 10.31
N TYR A 115 3.71 -1.18 10.52
CA TYR A 115 4.21 -0.38 11.64
C TYR A 115 3.01 0.12 12.42
N GLY A 116 2.97 -0.26 13.69
CA GLY A 116 2.27 0.43 14.76
C GLY A 116 3.30 0.88 15.78
#